data_AF-A0A2K4YC33-F1
#
_entry.id   AF-A0A2K4YC33-F1
#
_cell.length_a   1.000
_cell.length_b   1.000
_cell.length_c   1.000
_cell.angle_alpha   90.00
_cell.angle_beta   90.00
_cell.angle_gamma   90.00
#
_symmetry.space_group_name_H-M   'P 1'
#
loop_
_entity.id
_entity.type
_entity.pdbx_description
1 polymer ?
#
loop_
_entity_poly.entity_id
_entity_poly.type
_entity_poly.pdbx_seq_one_letter_code
_entity_poly.pdbx_strand_id
1 'polypeptide(L)'
;VALRTLYRYYPSKYHVFAELLTTQIDTIKLPESRSGSAVAEFMAEACRNMLRHKHLAGAMIISTQAVRAQSKASGYHAMRDVILQVAGVRVPTEDQIQAARLVEQVTFGVLMWTVGGELDTEQAIADVRLACRLLVADVFPEQES
;
A
#
# COMPACT_ATOMS: atom_id res chain seq x y z
N VAL A 1 3.32 12.27 -25.93
CA VAL A 1 2.08 11.83 -26.61
C VAL A 1 1.18 13.04 -26.87
N ALA A 2 0.23 12.96 -27.82
CA ALA A 2 -0.77 14.01 -28.00
C ALA A 2 -1.72 14.08 -26.78
N LEU A 3 -2.23 15.28 -26.44
CA LEU A 3 -3.09 15.48 -25.27
C LEU A 3 -4.36 14.62 -25.32
N ARG A 4 -4.96 14.49 -26.51
CA ARG A 4 -6.10 13.60 -26.75
C ARG A 4 -5.78 12.14 -26.42
N THR A 5 -4.58 11.69 -26.76
CA THR A 5 -4.11 10.34 -26.43
C THR A 5 -4.01 10.17 -24.93
N LEU A 6 -3.48 11.15 -24.20
CA LEU A 6 -3.39 11.08 -22.74
C LEU A 6 -4.77 10.96 -22.09
N TYR A 7 -5.72 11.84 -22.44
CA TYR A 7 -7.07 11.83 -21.86
C TYR A 7 -7.91 10.60 -22.21
N ARG A 8 -7.58 9.92 -23.33
CA ARG A 8 -8.21 8.65 -23.68
C ARG A 8 -7.92 7.56 -22.64
N TYR A 9 -6.71 7.56 -22.06
CA TYR A 9 -6.30 6.57 -21.06
C TYR A 9 -6.47 7.08 -19.62
N TYR A 10 -6.27 8.37 -19.41
CA TYR A 10 -6.32 9.00 -18.09
C TYR A 10 -7.24 10.22 -18.13
N PRO A 11 -8.54 10.07 -17.80
CA PRO A 11 -9.53 11.16 -17.90
C PRO A 11 -9.18 12.40 -17.07
N SER A 12 -8.34 12.27 -16.05
CA SER A 12 -7.86 13.40 -15.24
C SER A 12 -6.44 13.14 -14.72
N LYS A 13 -5.79 14.20 -14.20
CA LYS A 13 -4.48 14.08 -13.53
C LYS A 13 -4.51 13.07 -12.37
N TYR A 14 -5.66 12.93 -11.70
CA TYR A 14 -5.83 11.96 -10.62
C TYR A 14 -5.70 10.53 -11.13
N HIS A 15 -6.19 10.23 -12.34
CA HIS A 15 -6.04 8.90 -12.93
C HIS A 15 -4.56 8.58 -13.24
N VAL A 16 -3.79 9.56 -13.71
CA VAL A 16 -2.35 9.37 -13.97
C VAL A 16 -1.60 9.02 -12.69
N PHE A 17 -1.81 9.78 -11.63
CA PHE A 17 -1.10 9.57 -10.36
C PHE A 17 -1.60 8.33 -9.60
N ALA A 18 -2.88 7.99 -9.70
CA ALA A 18 -3.41 6.75 -9.13
C ALA A 18 -2.80 5.53 -9.84
N GLU A 19 -2.73 5.55 -11.17
CA GLU A 19 -2.11 4.46 -11.95
C GLU A 19 -0.61 4.35 -11.66
N LEU A 20 0.07 5.50 -11.49
CA LEU A 20 1.48 5.50 -11.11
C LEU A 20 1.71 4.82 -9.76
N LEU A 21 0.81 5.01 -8.78
CA LEU A 21 0.91 4.32 -7.50
C LEU A 21 0.76 2.82 -7.67
N THR A 22 -0.27 2.37 -8.41
CA THR A 22 -0.49 0.95 -8.73
C THR A 22 0.75 0.36 -9.41
N THR A 23 1.28 1.03 -10.43
CA THR A 23 2.47 0.59 -11.16
C THR A 23 3.67 0.47 -10.23
N GLN A 24 3.88 1.44 -9.32
CA GLN A 24 4.97 1.36 -8.35
C GLN A 24 4.82 0.16 -7.43
N ILE A 25 3.61 -0.11 -6.93
CA ILE A 25 3.33 -1.27 -6.07
C ILE A 25 3.62 -2.58 -6.81
N ASP A 26 3.17 -2.69 -8.07
CA ASP A 26 3.36 -3.89 -8.89
C ASP A 26 4.84 -4.16 -9.22
N THR A 27 5.70 -3.15 -9.12
CA THR A 27 7.15 -3.26 -9.33
C THR A 27 7.96 -3.46 -8.04
N ILE A 28 7.31 -3.48 -6.87
CA ILE A 28 8.01 -3.70 -5.60
C ILE A 28 8.64 -5.09 -5.61
N LYS A 29 9.94 -5.15 -5.31
CA LYS A 29 10.64 -6.41 -5.10
C LYS A 29 10.17 -7.05 -3.80
N LEU A 30 9.62 -8.25 -3.91
CA LEU A 30 9.27 -9.06 -2.75
C LEU A 30 10.53 -9.50 -2.01
N PRO A 31 10.50 -9.59 -0.67
CA PRO A 31 11.60 -10.12 0.11
C PRO A 31 11.85 -11.60 -0.22
N GLU A 32 13.09 -12.05 -0.04
CA GLU A 32 13.47 -13.45 -0.24
C GLU A 32 12.79 -14.37 0.76
N SER A 33 12.80 -13.98 2.05
CA SER A 33 12.05 -14.66 3.10
C SER A 33 10.61 -14.15 3.11
N ARG A 34 9.66 -15.06 2.89
CA ARG A 34 8.23 -14.78 2.89
C ARG A 34 7.59 -15.42 4.11
N SER A 35 7.18 -14.61 5.07
CA SER A 35 6.55 -15.04 6.32
C SER A 35 5.61 -13.94 6.83
N GLY A 36 4.64 -14.32 7.67
CA GLY A 36 3.79 -13.35 8.37
C GLY A 36 4.60 -12.31 9.15
N SER A 37 5.70 -12.75 9.78
CA SER A 37 6.62 -11.89 10.53
C SER A 37 7.38 -10.88 9.65
N ALA A 38 7.55 -11.16 8.34
CA ALA A 38 8.22 -10.26 7.41
C ALA A 38 7.36 -9.05 6.99
N VAL A 39 6.03 -9.13 7.15
CA VAL A 39 5.08 -8.10 6.69
C VAL A 39 5.36 -6.74 7.34
N ALA A 40 5.65 -6.71 8.64
CA ALA A 40 5.82 -5.46 9.37
C ALA A 40 7.04 -4.66 8.89
N GLU A 41 8.20 -5.31 8.73
CA GLU A 41 9.40 -4.64 8.23
C GLU A 41 9.29 -4.28 6.74
N PHE A 42 8.66 -5.16 5.94
CA PHE A 42 8.38 -4.85 4.54
C PHE A 42 7.53 -3.58 4.40
N MET A 43 6.43 -3.47 5.14
CA MET A 43 5.54 -2.30 5.09
C MET A 43 6.21 -1.04 5.63
N ALA A 44 7.03 -1.17 6.68
CA ALA A 44 7.82 -0.05 7.21
C ALA A 44 8.81 0.48 6.17
N GLU A 45 9.50 -0.40 5.45
CA GLU A 45 10.44 0.00 4.39
C GLU A 45 9.71 0.52 3.15
N ALA A 46 8.56 -0.04 2.77
CA ALA A 46 7.72 0.51 1.72
C ALA A 46 7.24 1.94 2.05
N CYS A 47 6.84 2.18 3.30
CA CYS A 47 6.50 3.50 3.82
C CYS A 47 7.70 4.47 3.73
N ARG A 48 8.88 4.05 4.21
CA ARG A 48 10.12 4.81 4.12
C ARG A 48 10.43 5.20 2.68
N ASN A 49 10.37 4.25 1.75
CA ASN A 49 10.64 4.45 0.33
C ASN A 49 9.68 5.44 -0.32
N MET A 50 8.37 5.30 -0.04
CA MET A 50 7.35 6.23 -0.51
C MET A 50 7.64 7.66 -0.04
N LEU A 51 7.99 7.83 1.23
CA LEU A 51 8.22 9.13 1.84
C LEU A 51 9.55 9.81 1.43
N ARG A 52 10.50 9.10 0.79
CA ARG A 52 11.69 9.73 0.18
C ARG A 52 11.33 10.80 -0.84
N HIS A 53 10.16 10.66 -1.48
CA HIS A 53 9.62 11.62 -2.45
C HIS A 53 8.27 12.16 -1.98
N LYS A 54 8.23 12.82 -0.80
CA LYS A 54 7.01 13.29 -0.12
C LYS A 54 5.98 13.99 -1.02
N HIS A 55 6.40 14.86 -1.95
CA HIS A 55 5.48 15.53 -2.88
C HIS A 55 4.84 14.57 -3.88
N LEU A 56 5.62 13.63 -4.42
CA LEU A 56 5.11 12.60 -5.32
C LEU A 56 4.17 11.65 -4.57
N ALA A 57 4.56 11.21 -3.37
CA ALA A 57 3.72 10.41 -2.49
C ALA A 57 2.37 11.10 -2.25
N GLY A 58 2.38 12.38 -1.85
CA GLY A 58 1.16 13.16 -1.64
C GLY A 58 0.27 13.21 -2.89
N ALA A 59 0.83 13.48 -4.07
CA ALA A 59 0.09 13.49 -5.32
C ALA A 59 -0.56 12.12 -5.62
N MET A 60 0.18 11.03 -5.44
CA MET A 60 -0.31 9.66 -5.67
C MET A 60 -1.41 9.24 -4.70
N ILE A 61 -1.23 9.51 -3.40
CA ILE A 61 -2.17 9.12 -2.36
C ILE A 61 -3.49 9.88 -2.52
N ILE A 62 -3.43 11.21 -2.65
CA ILE A 62 -4.63 12.06 -2.84
C ILE A 62 -5.39 11.63 -4.09
N SER A 63 -4.65 11.39 -5.18
CA SER A 63 -5.23 10.97 -6.46
C SER A 63 -5.92 9.62 -6.38
N THR A 64 -5.30 8.65 -5.71
CA THR A 64 -5.87 7.31 -5.51
C THR A 64 -7.18 7.39 -4.73
N GLN A 65 -7.23 8.19 -3.67
CA GLN A 65 -8.46 8.39 -2.89
C GLN A 65 -9.55 9.10 -3.70
N ALA A 66 -9.19 10.13 -4.48
CA ALA A 66 -10.12 10.84 -5.35
C ALA A 66 -10.73 9.94 -6.44
N VAL A 67 -9.92 9.06 -7.05
CA VAL A 67 -10.40 8.08 -8.05
C VAL A 67 -11.29 7.03 -7.38
N ARG A 68 -10.88 6.47 -6.23
CA ARG A 68 -11.66 5.49 -5.47
C ARG A 68 -13.04 6.03 -5.06
N ALA A 69 -13.12 7.31 -4.65
CA ALA A 69 -14.38 7.94 -4.26
C ALA A 69 -15.41 8.09 -5.40
N GLN A 70 -14.96 8.08 -6.65
CA GLN A 70 -15.81 8.24 -7.84
C GLN A 70 -16.04 6.92 -8.59
N SER A 71 -15.29 5.87 -8.26
CA SER A 71 -15.29 4.60 -8.97
C SER A 71 -16.22 3.59 -8.28
N LYS A 72 -16.81 2.68 -9.08
CA LYS A 72 -17.33 1.43 -8.53
C LYS A 72 -16.16 0.60 -8.00
N ALA A 73 -16.37 -0.14 -6.92
CA ALA A 73 -15.31 -0.97 -6.34
C ALA A 73 -14.72 -1.91 -7.41
N SER A 74 -13.43 -1.76 -7.71
CA SER A 74 -12.74 -2.59 -8.71
C SER A 74 -12.43 -3.99 -8.18
N GLY A 75 -12.43 -4.17 -6.85
CA GLY A 75 -11.94 -5.38 -6.18
C GLY A 75 -10.41 -5.54 -6.22
N TYR A 76 -9.71 -4.70 -6.97
CA TYR A 76 -8.26 -4.73 -7.12
C TYR A 76 -7.57 -3.87 -6.05
N HIS A 77 -6.69 -4.51 -5.29
CA HIS A 77 -5.97 -3.92 -4.17
C HIS A 77 -4.51 -4.35 -4.24
N ALA A 78 -3.73 -3.69 -5.10
CA ALA A 78 -2.35 -4.06 -5.38
C ALA A 78 -1.51 -4.28 -4.11
N MET A 79 -1.61 -3.38 -3.12
CA MET A 79 -0.83 -3.50 -1.89
C MET A 79 -1.30 -4.67 -1.01
N ARG A 80 -2.61 -4.92 -0.90
CA ARG A 80 -3.15 -6.09 -0.19
C ARG A 80 -2.57 -7.38 -0.77
N ASP A 81 -2.55 -7.49 -2.09
CA ASP A 81 -2.08 -8.70 -2.77
C ASP A 81 -0.56 -8.87 -2.62
N VAL A 82 0.19 -7.77 -2.59
CA VAL A 82 1.62 -7.78 -2.22
C VAL A 82 1.82 -8.22 -0.76
N ILE A 83 1.02 -7.72 0.19
CA ILE A 83 1.10 -8.13 1.60
C ILE A 83 0.89 -9.64 1.75
N LEU A 84 -0.13 -10.20 1.07
CA LEU A 84 -0.38 -11.65 1.09
C LEU A 84 0.80 -12.45 0.51
N GLN A 85 1.43 -11.95 -0.55
CA GLN A 85 2.63 -12.57 -1.12
C GLN A 85 3.84 -12.50 -0.18
N VAL A 86 4.06 -11.36 0.48
CA VAL A 86 5.11 -11.19 1.50
C VAL A 86 4.87 -12.14 2.67
N ALA A 87 3.62 -12.35 3.06
CA ALA A 87 3.25 -13.30 4.09
C ALA A 87 3.40 -14.78 3.69
N GLY A 88 3.77 -15.07 2.43
CA GLY A 88 3.91 -16.44 1.92
C GLY A 88 2.59 -17.17 1.65
N VAL A 89 1.47 -16.44 1.62
CA VAL A 89 0.14 -17.02 1.48
C VAL A 89 -0.18 -17.29 0.00
N ARG A 90 -0.40 -18.56 -0.34
CA ARG A 90 -0.79 -18.99 -1.71
C ARG A 90 -2.31 -18.99 -1.92
N VAL A 91 -3.05 -19.43 -0.91
CA VAL A 91 -4.52 -19.49 -0.91
C VAL A 91 -4.99 -18.78 0.36
N PRO A 92 -5.37 -17.49 0.27
CA PRO A 92 -5.67 -16.70 1.45
C PRO A 92 -7.03 -17.03 2.04
N THR A 93 -7.11 -17.10 3.37
CA THR A 93 -8.38 -17.17 4.11
C THR A 93 -9.08 -15.80 4.13
N GLU A 94 -10.36 -15.77 4.49
CA GLU A 94 -11.10 -14.50 4.63
C GLU A 94 -10.46 -13.56 5.67
N ASP A 95 -9.99 -14.12 6.79
CA ASP A 95 -9.30 -13.37 7.85
C ASP A 95 -7.98 -12.78 7.36
N GLN A 96 -7.21 -13.52 6.55
CA GLN A 96 -5.96 -13.02 5.96
C GLN A 96 -6.22 -11.89 4.96
N ILE A 97 -7.27 -12.02 4.13
CA ILE A 97 -7.69 -10.96 3.20
C ILE A 97 -8.13 -9.73 3.99
N GLN A 98 -8.87 -9.91 5.08
CA GLN A 98 -9.33 -8.82 5.94
C GLN A 98 -8.14 -8.12 6.62
N ALA A 99 -7.23 -8.87 7.24
CA ALA A 99 -6.04 -8.32 7.89
C ALA A 99 -5.16 -7.54 6.89
N ALA A 100 -4.88 -8.11 5.70
CA ALA A 100 -4.11 -7.42 4.67
C ALA A 100 -4.81 -6.13 4.18
N ARG A 101 -6.16 -6.13 4.10
CA ARG A 101 -6.94 -4.93 3.77
C ARG A 101 -6.84 -3.87 4.87
N LEU A 102 -6.92 -4.26 6.14
CA LEU A 102 -6.78 -3.34 7.28
C LEU A 102 -5.38 -2.73 7.32
N VAL A 103 -4.34 -3.53 7.06
CA VAL A 103 -2.95 -3.06 6.94
C VAL A 103 -2.80 -2.06 5.78
N GLU A 104 -3.40 -2.33 4.61
CA GLU A 104 -3.41 -1.36 3.50
C GLU A 104 -4.10 -0.06 3.94
N GLN A 105 -5.29 -0.14 4.54
CA GLN A 105 -6.08 1.03 4.94
C GLN A 105 -5.38 1.90 5.99
N VAL A 106 -4.84 1.29 7.05
CA VAL A 106 -4.12 2.04 8.10
C VAL A 106 -2.86 2.69 7.53
N THR A 107 -2.14 2.01 6.63
CA THR A 107 -0.96 2.57 5.98
C THR A 107 -1.32 3.79 5.13
N PHE A 108 -2.41 3.74 4.34
CA PHE A 108 -2.91 4.90 3.60
C PHE A 108 -3.28 6.07 4.53
N GLY A 109 -3.91 5.79 5.68
CA GLY A 109 -4.26 6.80 6.68
C GLY A 109 -3.03 7.48 7.27
N VAL A 110 -2.04 6.70 7.69
CA VAL A 110 -0.75 7.22 8.20
C VAL A 110 -0.07 8.08 7.15
N LEU A 111 0.08 7.57 5.92
CA LEU A 111 0.70 8.32 4.83
C LEU A 111 -0.04 9.63 4.53
N MET A 112 -1.38 9.65 4.57
CA MET A 112 -2.20 10.86 4.40
C MET A 112 -1.86 11.93 5.45
N TRP A 113 -1.75 11.53 6.72
CA TRP A 113 -1.35 12.45 7.79
C TRP A 113 0.09 12.94 7.64
N THR A 114 1.02 12.05 7.27
CA THR A 114 2.42 12.43 7.04
C THR A 114 2.59 13.41 5.89
N VAL A 115 1.90 13.20 4.75
CA VAL A 115 1.96 14.15 3.63
C VAL A 115 1.25 15.46 3.95
N GLY A 116 0.22 15.43 4.79
CA GLY A 116 -0.46 16.62 5.35
C GLY A 116 0.37 17.38 6.38
N GLY A 117 1.40 16.75 6.97
CA GLY A 117 2.28 17.37 7.96
C GLY A 117 1.89 17.13 9.43
N GLU A 118 0.87 16.30 9.68
CA GLU A 118 0.42 15.93 11.03
C GLU A 118 1.35 14.91 11.71
N LEU A 119 2.10 14.15 10.91
CA LEU A 119 3.12 13.21 11.37
C LEU A 119 4.46 13.48 10.68
N ASP A 120 5.56 13.27 11.40
CA ASP A 120 6.87 13.17 10.78
C ASP A 120 7.11 11.79 10.15
N THR A 121 8.19 11.66 9.37
CA THR A 121 8.51 10.43 8.63
C THR A 121 8.85 9.26 9.56
N GLU A 122 9.56 9.49 10.66
CA GLU A 122 9.97 8.40 11.55
C GLU A 122 8.80 7.90 12.39
N GLN A 123 7.91 8.80 12.83
CA GLN A 123 6.62 8.47 13.42
C GLN A 123 5.78 7.61 12.47
N ALA A 124 5.64 8.03 11.21
CA ALA A 124 4.88 7.29 10.20
C ALA A 124 5.39 5.86 10.00
N ILE A 125 6.72 5.67 9.95
CA ILE A 125 7.34 4.35 9.81
C ILE A 125 7.11 3.50 11.06
N ALA A 126 7.25 4.09 12.24
CA ALA A 126 6.99 3.40 13.51
C ALA A 126 5.53 2.96 13.64
N ASP A 127 4.59 3.83 13.27
CA ASP A 127 3.15 3.56 13.32
C ASP A 127 2.74 2.46 12.35
N VAL A 128 3.22 2.50 11.09
CA VAL A 128 2.97 1.43 10.12
C VAL A 128 3.51 0.09 10.64
N ARG A 129 4.73 0.08 11.17
CA ARG A 129 5.33 -1.15 11.73
C ARG A 129 4.51 -1.69 12.90
N LEU A 130 4.09 -0.82 13.82
CA LEU A 130 3.28 -1.21 14.97
C LEU A 130 1.90 -1.73 14.53
N ALA A 131 1.23 -1.02 13.63
CA ALA A 131 -0.06 -1.42 13.10
C ALA A 131 0.00 -2.80 12.44
N CYS A 132 1.05 -3.07 11.66
CA CYS A 132 1.26 -4.41 11.10
C CYS A 132 1.36 -5.45 12.20
N ARG A 133 2.25 -5.28 13.20
CA ARG A 133 2.38 -6.24 14.30
C ARG A 133 1.06 -6.52 15.03
N LEU A 134 0.24 -5.49 15.26
CA LEU A 134 -1.05 -5.65 15.94
C LEU A 134 -2.10 -6.36 15.08
N LEU A 135 -2.09 -6.14 13.77
CA LEU A 135 -3.10 -6.65 12.85
C LEU A 135 -2.77 -8.04 12.27
N VAL A 136 -1.49 -8.42 12.26
CA VAL A 136 -1.01 -9.60 11.53
C VAL A 136 -0.54 -10.76 12.42
N ALA A 137 -0.21 -10.49 13.70
CA ALA A 137 0.46 -11.45 14.59
C ALA A 137 -0.27 -12.79 14.72
N ASP A 138 -1.59 -12.78 14.81
CA ASP A 138 -2.39 -14.00 15.02
C ASP A 138 -3.00 -14.56 13.71
N VAL A 139 -2.82 -13.86 12.58
CA VAL A 139 -3.53 -14.14 11.31
C VAL A 139 -2.63 -14.85 10.29
N PHE A 140 -1.33 -14.58 10.33
CA PHE A 140 -0.36 -15.23 9.46
C PHE A 140 0.51 -16.17 10.30
N PRO A 141 0.31 -17.50 10.20
CA PRO A 141 1.11 -18.44 10.98
C PRO A 141 2.59 -18.32 10.61
N GLU A 142 3.47 -18.46 11.59
CA GLU A 142 4.89 -18.67 11.32
C GLU A 142 5.03 -20.02 10.60
N GLN A 143 5.66 -20.03 9.43
CA GLN A 143 6.02 -21.28 8.79
C GLN A 143 7.17 -21.90 9.62
N GLU A 144 6.86 -22.90 10.44
CA GLU A 144 7.88 -23.73 11.09
C GLU A 144 8.77 -24.32 10.00
N SER A 145 10.06 -24.01 10.08
CA SER A 145 11.08 -24.44 9.14
C SER A 145 11.47 -25.90 9.31
#